data_AF-A0AAU7Q6R0-F1
#
_entry.id   AF-A0AAU7Q6R0-F1
#
_cell.length_a   1.000
_cell.length_b   1.000
_cell.length_c   1.000
_cell.angle_alpha   90.00
_cell.angle_beta   90.00
_cell.angle_gamma   90.00
#
_symmetry.space_group_name_H-M   'P 1'
#
loop_
_entity.id
_entity.type
_entity.pdbx_description
1 polymer ?
#
loop_
_entity_poly.entity_id
_entity_poly.type
_entity_poly.pdbx_seq_one_letter_code
_entity_poly.pdbx_strand_id
1 'polypeptide(L)'
;MSLGIVGNTWKSLSNSFASTGNYPIFMSGNFNVRITNNVIYINQDVELSAYYSFINVPNTSCKFTRIENNALLNNVQTYGIRLMSAKFEIADIRNNYSDTTTTPMSYWNSGMKGPITLKNNCWVQSNPATDYNKVANLSTYYKPHRGDIVDYLIPSAGAIVGMVYDGANWYSAGTVGSTIITS
;
A
#
# COMPACT_ATOMS: atom_id res chain seq x y z
N MET A 1 14.44 -17.72 13.02
CA MET A 1 13.60 -17.42 14.19
C MET A 1 12.19 -17.17 13.67
N SER A 2 11.24 -18.09 13.86
CA SER A 2 9.86 -17.88 13.41
C SER A 2 9.11 -17.06 14.46
N LEU A 3 8.51 -15.95 14.03
CA LEU A 3 7.63 -15.16 14.87
C LEU A 3 6.21 -15.70 14.69
N GLY A 4 5.81 -16.61 15.58
CA GLY A 4 4.40 -16.97 15.74
C GLY A 4 3.65 -15.83 16.42
N ILE A 5 2.64 -15.27 15.77
CA ILE A 5 1.79 -14.21 16.32
C ILE A 5 0.38 -14.79 16.46
N VAL A 6 -0.15 -14.83 17.68
CA VAL A 6 -1.54 -15.20 18.00
C VAL A 6 -2.13 -14.13 18.92
N GLY A 7 -3.19 -13.45 18.49
CA GLY A 7 -4.01 -12.52 19.29
C GLY A 7 -3.68 -11.02 19.18
N ASN A 8 -4.44 -10.17 19.90
CA ASN A 8 -4.21 -8.72 20.05
C ASN A 8 -2.87 -8.46 20.75
N THR A 9 -1.78 -8.60 20.01
CA THR A 9 -0.42 -8.44 20.52
C THR A 9 0.08 -7.03 20.22
N TRP A 10 0.25 -6.23 21.27
CA TRP A 10 1.13 -5.07 21.24
C TRP A 10 2.58 -5.55 21.30
N LYS A 11 3.44 -5.06 20.41
CA LYS A 11 4.87 -5.33 20.45
C LYS A 11 5.65 -4.07 20.14
N SER A 12 6.48 -3.64 21.09
CA SER A 12 7.52 -2.64 20.85
C SER A 12 8.67 -3.30 20.08
N LEU A 13 9.05 -2.72 18.94
CA LEU A 13 10.26 -3.11 18.23
C LEU A 13 11.39 -2.15 18.61
N SER A 14 12.52 -2.69 19.04
CA SER A 14 13.72 -1.87 19.30
C SER A 14 14.28 -1.35 17.99
N ASN A 15 14.71 -0.09 17.96
CA ASN A 15 15.31 0.50 16.75
C ASN A 15 16.65 -0.14 16.33
N SER A 16 17.20 -1.07 17.11
CA SER A 16 18.40 -1.85 16.77
C SER A 16 18.23 -2.76 15.54
N PHE A 17 16.99 -3.00 15.08
CA PHE A 17 16.75 -3.62 13.78
C PHE A 17 17.03 -2.63 12.61
N ALA A 18 17.01 -1.32 12.83
CA ALA A 18 16.90 -0.31 11.77
C ALA A 18 18.23 0.20 11.18
N SER A 19 19.40 -0.10 11.76
CA SER A 19 20.65 0.60 11.43
C SER A 19 21.32 0.21 10.09
N THR A 20 20.83 -0.81 9.38
CA THR A 20 21.41 -1.26 8.10
C THR A 20 20.37 -1.64 7.03
N GLY A 21 19.15 -1.10 7.12
CA GLY A 21 18.09 -1.40 6.16
C GLY A 21 17.29 -2.66 6.48
N ASN A 22 17.26 -3.11 7.75
CA ASN A 22 16.27 -4.11 8.15
C ASN A 22 14.94 -3.41 8.45
N TYR A 23 13.95 -3.77 7.64
CA TYR A 23 12.57 -3.37 7.80
C TYR A 23 11.88 -4.38 8.72
N PRO A 24 11.03 -3.97 9.67
CA PRO A 24 10.28 -4.88 10.52
C PRO A 24 9.55 -5.97 9.73
N ILE A 25 8.97 -5.57 8.60
CA ILE A 25 8.41 -6.48 7.62
C ILE A 25 9.04 -6.18 6.27
N PHE A 26 9.81 -7.14 5.79
CA PHE A 26 10.41 -7.12 4.46
C PHE A 26 9.74 -8.17 3.58
N MET A 27 9.01 -7.71 2.56
CA MET A 27 8.27 -8.59 1.66
C MET A 27 9.09 -8.87 0.40
N SER A 28 9.82 -9.99 0.42
CA SER A 28 10.58 -10.46 -0.74
C SER A 28 10.28 -11.93 -1.05
N GLY A 29 9.34 -12.18 -1.96
CA GLY A 29 9.18 -13.47 -2.64
C GLY A 29 7.75 -13.74 -3.14
N ASN A 30 7.61 -14.81 -3.91
CA ASN A 30 6.36 -15.25 -4.55
C ASN A 30 5.41 -15.94 -3.56
N PHE A 31 4.92 -15.20 -2.57
CA PHE A 31 3.99 -15.72 -1.56
C PHE A 31 2.75 -14.82 -1.39
N ASN A 32 1.74 -15.37 -0.73
CA ASN A 32 0.58 -14.63 -0.26
C ASN A 32 0.93 -13.96 1.06
N VAL A 33 0.51 -12.71 1.23
CA VAL A 33 0.77 -11.93 2.44
C VAL A 33 -0.53 -11.42 3.02
N ARG A 34 -0.68 -11.59 4.33
CA ARG A 34 -1.73 -10.97 5.12
C ARG A 34 -1.13 -10.35 6.38
N ILE A 35 -1.20 -9.02 6.49
CA ILE A 35 -0.71 -8.26 7.65
C ILE A 35 -1.87 -7.40 8.14
N THR A 36 -2.52 -7.82 9.22
CA THR A 36 -3.78 -7.21 9.64
C THR A 36 -3.90 -7.05 11.14
N ASN A 37 -4.57 -5.97 11.56
CA ASN A 37 -4.92 -5.70 12.96
C ASN A 37 -3.70 -5.62 13.90
N ASN A 38 -2.59 -5.05 13.42
CA ASN A 38 -1.39 -4.85 14.26
C ASN A 38 -1.34 -3.40 14.79
N VAL A 39 -0.87 -3.25 16.02
CA VAL A 39 -0.46 -1.94 16.56
C VAL A 39 1.04 -1.99 16.80
N ILE A 40 1.78 -1.13 16.12
CA ILE A 40 3.22 -1.01 16.25
C ILE A 40 3.56 0.35 16.84
N TYR A 41 4.32 0.34 17.91
CA TYR A 41 4.90 1.54 18.50
C TYR A 41 6.40 1.59 18.19
N ILE A 42 6.85 2.71 17.63
CA ILE A 42 8.26 2.93 17.31
C ILE A 42 8.92 3.62 18.51
N ASN A 43 9.91 2.97 19.14
CA ASN A 43 10.65 3.59 20.25
C ASN A 43 11.79 4.44 19.70
N GLN A 44 11.75 5.76 19.87
CA GLN A 44 12.66 6.72 19.22
C GLN A 44 14.04 6.83 19.92
N ASP A 45 14.65 5.70 20.27
CA ASP A 45 15.92 5.67 21.01
C ASP A 45 17.14 6.08 20.14
N VAL A 46 16.96 6.12 18.83
CA VAL A 46 17.96 6.55 17.83
C VAL A 46 17.25 7.22 16.65
N GLU A 47 17.94 8.16 15.99
CA GLU A 47 17.46 8.82 14.78
C GLU A 47 17.30 7.80 13.63
N LEU A 48 16.13 7.81 12.98
CA LEU A 48 15.83 6.91 11.88
C LEU A 48 16.12 7.59 10.54
N SER A 49 16.71 6.87 9.59
CA SER A 49 16.88 7.41 8.24
C SER A 49 15.52 7.66 7.59
N ALA A 50 15.44 8.70 6.74
CA ALA A 50 14.26 9.03 5.94
C ALA A 50 13.79 7.90 4.99
N TYR A 51 14.57 6.83 4.82
CA TYR A 51 14.24 5.68 3.99
C TYR A 51 13.64 4.50 4.75
N TYR A 52 13.60 4.58 6.07
CA TYR A 52 13.00 3.54 6.90
C TYR A 52 11.50 3.43 6.62
N SER A 53 10.99 2.21 6.68
CA SER A 53 9.55 1.95 6.60
C SER A 53 9.19 0.72 7.42
N PHE A 54 7.97 0.67 7.94
CA PHE A 54 7.53 -0.48 8.72
C PHE A 54 7.33 -1.71 7.83
N ILE A 55 6.59 -1.55 6.74
CA ILE A 55 6.47 -2.56 5.68
C ILE A 55 7.19 -2.05 4.44
N ASN A 56 8.20 -2.79 4.00
CA ASN A 56 8.89 -2.51 2.75
C ASN A 56 8.64 -3.63 1.75
N VAL A 57 8.24 -3.25 0.54
CA VAL A 57 8.00 -4.16 -0.58
C VAL A 57 8.89 -3.74 -1.76
N PRO A 58 10.13 -4.23 -1.84
CA PRO A 58 11.05 -3.89 -2.92
C PRO A 58 10.91 -4.82 -4.11
N ASN A 59 10.73 -4.31 -5.33
CA ASN A 59 10.80 -4.95 -6.66
C ASN A 59 10.52 -6.47 -6.70
N THR A 60 9.55 -6.94 -5.94
CA THR A 60 9.29 -8.37 -5.78
C THR A 60 7.86 -8.67 -6.13
N SER A 61 7.69 -9.83 -6.74
CA SER A 61 6.40 -10.40 -7.08
C SER A 61 5.76 -11.01 -5.82
N CYS A 62 4.69 -10.40 -5.32
CA CYS A 62 3.83 -11.00 -4.30
C CYS A 62 2.48 -11.33 -4.94
N LYS A 63 1.87 -12.45 -4.56
CA LYS A 63 0.62 -12.91 -5.21
C LYS A 63 -0.59 -12.16 -4.69
N PHE A 64 -1.24 -12.69 -3.67
CA PHE A 64 -2.33 -12.02 -2.97
C PHE A 64 -1.77 -11.29 -1.75
N THR A 65 -1.84 -9.97 -1.75
CA THR A 65 -1.38 -9.13 -0.64
C THR A 65 -2.54 -8.41 0.00
N ARG A 66 -2.67 -8.54 1.32
CA ARG A 66 -3.64 -7.79 2.11
C ARG A 66 -2.97 -7.15 3.31
N ILE A 67 -2.99 -5.83 3.38
CA ILE A 67 -2.42 -5.04 4.48
C ILE A 67 -3.52 -4.11 4.99
N GLU A 68 -4.16 -4.46 6.11
CA GLU A 68 -5.32 -3.70 6.58
C GLU A 68 -5.41 -3.51 8.09
N ASN A 69 -6.03 -2.41 8.51
CA ASN A 69 -6.30 -2.11 9.92
C ASN A 69 -5.05 -2.13 10.81
N ASN A 70 -3.90 -1.72 10.29
CA ASN A 70 -2.68 -1.61 11.10
C ASN A 70 -2.51 -0.17 11.57
N ALA A 71 -2.03 0.02 12.80
CA ALA A 71 -1.70 1.32 13.37
C ALA A 71 -0.20 1.41 13.64
N LEU A 72 0.41 2.50 13.18
CA LEU A 72 1.79 2.88 13.49
C LEU A 72 1.76 4.11 14.40
N LEU A 73 2.40 3.97 15.55
CA LEU A 73 2.41 4.98 16.59
C LEU A 73 3.84 5.46 16.86
N ASN A 74 3.96 6.73 17.24
CA ASN A 74 5.20 7.46 17.46
C ASN A 74 6.12 7.48 16.24
N ASN A 75 5.55 7.55 15.04
CA ASN A 75 6.31 7.62 13.80
C ASN A 75 6.66 9.08 13.46
N VAL A 76 7.91 9.50 13.58
CA VAL A 76 8.28 10.93 13.41
C VAL A 76 8.92 11.24 12.05
N GLN A 77 9.53 10.25 11.39
CA GLN A 77 10.40 10.48 10.23
C GLN A 77 10.28 9.44 9.11
N THR A 78 9.37 8.45 9.19
CA THR A 78 9.44 7.25 8.35
C THR A 78 8.12 6.89 7.66
N TYR A 79 8.16 6.04 6.64
CA TYR A 79 6.93 5.62 5.95
C TYR A 79 6.25 4.45 6.66
N GLY A 80 4.93 4.39 6.66
CA GLY A 80 4.25 3.19 7.16
C GLY A 80 4.45 2.00 6.23
N ILE A 81 4.04 2.16 4.98
CA ILE A 81 4.13 1.16 3.92
C ILE A 81 4.86 1.81 2.75
N ARG A 82 5.96 1.19 2.33
CA ARG A 82 6.75 1.63 1.20
C ARG A 82 6.74 0.58 0.10
N LEU A 83 6.12 0.92 -1.02
CA LEU A 83 6.03 0.07 -2.21
C LEU A 83 7.06 0.54 -3.23
N MET A 84 8.19 -0.16 -3.33
CA MET A 84 9.28 0.23 -4.22
C MET A 84 9.29 -0.65 -5.46
N SER A 85 8.62 -0.26 -6.54
CA SER A 85 8.43 -1.08 -7.74
C SER A 85 7.80 -2.43 -7.45
N ALA A 86 6.95 -2.50 -6.42
CA ALA A 86 6.32 -3.74 -5.98
C ALA A 86 5.43 -4.32 -7.10
N LYS A 87 5.48 -5.65 -7.24
CA LYS A 87 4.75 -6.37 -8.28
C LYS A 87 3.71 -7.24 -7.62
N PHE A 88 2.48 -6.77 -7.55
CA PHE A 88 1.39 -7.54 -6.97
C PHE A 88 0.61 -8.26 -8.07
N GLU A 89 0.21 -9.51 -7.83
CA GLU A 89 -0.86 -10.10 -8.64
C GLU A 89 -2.18 -9.42 -8.29
N ILE A 90 -2.47 -9.28 -6.99
CA ILE A 90 -3.54 -8.42 -6.44
C ILE A 90 -3.07 -7.89 -5.09
N ALA A 91 -3.24 -6.59 -4.84
CA ALA A 91 -3.00 -5.99 -3.53
C ALA A 91 -4.20 -5.19 -3.03
N ASP A 92 -4.47 -5.33 -1.74
CA ASP A 92 -5.48 -4.57 -1.02
C ASP A 92 -4.89 -4.00 0.25
N ILE A 93 -4.71 -2.69 0.27
CA ILE A 93 -4.05 -1.95 1.33
C ILE A 93 -5.03 -0.91 1.84
N ARG A 94 -5.64 -1.15 3.01
CA ARG A 94 -6.75 -0.31 3.48
C ARG A 94 -6.83 -0.09 4.98
N ASN A 95 -7.42 1.03 5.38
CA ASN A 95 -7.70 1.36 6.79
C ASN A 95 -6.43 1.34 7.67
N ASN A 96 -5.24 1.61 7.12
CA ASN A 96 -4.03 1.70 7.93
C ASN A 96 -3.83 3.14 8.43
N TYR A 97 -3.37 3.26 9.67
CA TYR A 97 -3.26 4.52 10.40
C TYR A 97 -1.80 4.77 10.81
N SER A 98 -1.37 6.03 10.75
CA SER A 98 -0.13 6.52 11.35
C SER A 98 -0.44 7.81 12.09
N ASP A 99 0.08 7.97 13.31
CA ASP A 99 -0.11 9.18 14.13
C ASP A 99 0.80 10.36 13.75
N THR A 100 1.72 10.11 12.81
CA THR A 100 2.61 11.11 12.23
C THR A 100 1.85 12.19 11.45
N THR A 101 2.38 13.42 11.47
CA THR A 101 1.91 14.53 10.63
C THR A 101 2.90 14.90 9.52
N THR A 102 4.07 14.26 9.47
CA THR A 102 5.20 14.66 8.62
C THR A 102 5.55 13.64 7.54
N THR A 103 5.02 12.42 7.63
CA THR A 103 5.29 11.34 6.66
C THR A 103 4.02 10.56 6.24
N PRO A 104 3.92 10.07 4.98
CA PRO A 104 2.72 9.37 4.53
C PRO A 104 2.67 7.92 5.05
N MET A 105 1.48 7.41 5.38
CA MET A 105 1.26 6.00 5.75
C MET A 105 1.54 5.07 4.58
N SER A 106 1.26 5.51 3.35
CA SER A 106 1.51 4.71 2.16
C SER A 106 2.25 5.56 1.13
N TYR A 107 3.43 5.09 0.75
CA TYR A 107 4.26 5.66 -0.28
C TYR A 107 4.54 4.63 -1.36
N TRP A 108 4.46 5.04 -2.64
CA TRP A 108 4.94 4.23 -3.74
C TRP A 108 5.77 5.01 -4.75
N ASN A 109 6.60 4.29 -5.49
CA ASN A 109 7.38 4.83 -6.59
C ASN A 109 7.10 4.16 -7.94
N SER A 110 7.95 4.42 -8.94
CA SER A 110 7.82 3.87 -10.28
C SER A 110 7.99 2.34 -10.35
N GLY A 111 7.41 1.73 -11.38
CA GLY A 111 7.57 0.30 -11.66
C GLY A 111 6.58 -0.63 -10.94
N MET A 112 5.52 -0.08 -10.33
CA MET A 112 4.48 -0.86 -9.69
C MET A 112 3.69 -1.72 -10.69
N LYS A 113 3.30 -2.93 -10.29
CA LYS A 113 2.35 -3.79 -11.00
C LYS A 113 1.20 -4.20 -10.08
N GLY A 114 -0.03 -4.21 -10.60
CA GLY A 114 -1.28 -4.37 -9.84
C GLY A 114 -2.32 -5.26 -10.53
N PRO A 115 -3.58 -5.30 -10.07
CA PRO A 115 -4.30 -4.21 -9.44
C PRO A 115 -3.94 -3.99 -7.98
N ILE A 116 -3.93 -2.73 -7.56
CA ILE A 116 -3.64 -2.30 -6.20
C ILE A 116 -4.81 -1.47 -5.69
N THR A 117 -5.41 -1.84 -4.57
CA THR A 117 -6.41 -0.99 -3.91
C THR A 117 -5.74 -0.25 -2.75
N LEU A 118 -5.87 1.08 -2.72
CA LEU A 118 -5.47 1.92 -1.60
C LEU A 118 -6.68 2.71 -1.12
N LYS A 119 -7.20 2.38 0.07
CA LYS A 119 -8.44 3.01 0.58
C LYS A 119 -8.35 3.30 2.07
N ASN A 120 -8.80 4.48 2.48
CA ASN A 120 -8.88 4.88 3.89
C ASN A 120 -7.55 4.73 4.67
N ASN A 121 -6.39 4.87 4.01
CA ASN A 121 -5.11 4.94 4.72
C ASN A 121 -4.83 6.40 5.09
N CYS A 122 -4.26 6.65 6.27
CA CYS A 122 -3.91 8.01 6.72
C CYS A 122 -2.79 8.62 5.87
N TRP A 123 -3.08 9.68 5.12
CA TRP A 123 -2.14 10.35 4.21
C TRP A 123 -1.38 9.40 3.25
N VAL A 124 -1.72 9.54 1.98
CA VAL A 124 -1.20 8.72 0.90
C VAL A 124 -0.37 9.59 -0.04
N GLN A 125 0.82 9.14 -0.46
CA GLN A 125 1.69 9.88 -1.37
C GLN A 125 2.28 8.98 -2.46
N SER A 126 2.36 9.53 -3.67
CA SER A 126 2.97 8.90 -4.85
C SER A 126 4.20 9.67 -5.33
N ASN A 127 5.24 8.99 -5.79
CA ASN A 127 6.33 9.64 -6.53
C ASN A 127 6.94 8.72 -7.62
N PRO A 128 6.64 8.94 -8.91
CA PRO A 128 5.93 10.09 -9.48
C PRO A 128 4.43 10.07 -9.20
N ALA A 129 3.78 11.23 -9.35
CA ALA A 129 2.32 11.40 -9.22
C ALA A 129 1.55 10.84 -10.42
N THR A 130 1.77 9.57 -10.73
CA THR A 130 1.13 8.86 -11.83
C THR A 130 0.27 7.74 -11.32
N ASP A 131 -0.91 7.58 -11.91
CA ASP A 131 -1.73 6.41 -11.68
C ASP A 131 -1.06 5.14 -12.21
N TYR A 132 -1.10 4.07 -11.41
CA TYR A 132 -0.51 2.77 -11.75
C TYR A 132 -1.53 1.68 -12.07
N ASN A 133 -2.81 1.87 -11.74
CA ASN A 133 -3.85 0.91 -12.07
C ASN A 133 -4.30 1.12 -13.53
N LYS A 134 -3.37 0.94 -14.46
CA LYS A 134 -3.58 0.99 -15.91
C LYS A 134 -3.40 -0.38 -16.49
N VAL A 135 -4.05 -0.64 -17.64
CA VAL A 135 -3.95 -1.93 -18.37
C VAL A 135 -2.49 -2.39 -18.52
N ALA A 136 -1.58 -1.51 -18.92
CA ALA A 136 -0.16 -1.82 -19.11
C ALA A 136 0.60 -2.21 -17.82
N ASN A 137 0.02 -1.90 -16.65
CA ASN A 137 0.58 -2.15 -15.34
C ASN A 137 -0.18 -3.21 -14.54
N LEU A 138 -1.18 -3.84 -15.14
CA LEU A 138 -1.76 -5.03 -14.57
C LEU A 138 -0.74 -6.19 -14.62
N SER A 139 -0.77 -7.02 -13.59
CA SER A 139 -0.03 -8.27 -13.51
C SER A 139 -0.58 -9.23 -14.53
N THR A 140 0.31 -9.96 -15.20
CA THR A 140 -0.07 -11.03 -16.14
C THR A 140 -0.80 -12.18 -15.47
N TYR A 141 -0.73 -12.28 -14.14
CA TYR A 141 -1.44 -13.29 -13.35
C TYR A 141 -2.81 -12.81 -12.85
N TYR A 142 -3.12 -11.52 -12.97
CA TYR A 142 -4.45 -11.01 -12.64
C TYR A 142 -5.46 -11.48 -13.70
N LYS A 143 -6.47 -12.22 -13.25
CA LYS A 143 -7.53 -12.77 -14.10
C LYS A 143 -8.85 -12.08 -13.76
N PRO A 144 -9.21 -10.98 -14.43
CA PRO A 144 -10.47 -10.28 -14.19
C PRO A 144 -11.67 -11.09 -14.68
N HIS A 145 -12.81 -10.95 -14.01
CA HIS A 145 -14.11 -11.36 -14.51
C HIS A 145 -14.81 -10.21 -15.23
N ARG A 146 -15.77 -10.53 -16.11
CA ARG A 146 -16.62 -9.51 -16.74
C ARG A 146 -17.32 -8.69 -15.64
N GLY A 147 -17.20 -7.37 -15.73
CA GLY A 147 -17.75 -6.42 -14.77
C GLY A 147 -16.80 -6.01 -13.66
N ASP A 148 -15.63 -6.65 -13.53
CA ASP A 148 -14.63 -6.24 -12.53
C ASP A 148 -14.13 -4.83 -12.83
N ILE A 149 -14.14 -3.98 -11.80
CA ILE A 149 -13.64 -2.61 -11.84
C ILE A 149 -12.32 -2.55 -11.09
N VAL A 150 -11.30 -1.96 -11.72
CA VAL A 150 -10.06 -1.56 -11.07
C VAL A 150 -10.06 -0.04 -10.97
N ASP A 151 -10.23 0.45 -9.75
CA ASP A 151 -10.19 1.88 -9.45
C ASP A 151 -8.80 2.45 -9.67
N TYR A 152 -8.69 3.66 -10.21
CA TYR A 152 -7.44 4.39 -10.24
C TYR A 152 -7.04 4.81 -8.82
N LEU A 153 -5.76 4.64 -8.50
CA LEU A 153 -5.15 5.13 -7.25
C LEU A 153 -5.17 6.65 -7.17
N ILE A 154 -5.06 7.31 -8.33
CA ILE A 154 -5.14 8.75 -8.48
C ILE A 154 -6.12 9.01 -9.63
N PRO A 155 -7.43 9.14 -9.33
CA PRO A 155 -8.43 9.45 -10.34
C PRO A 155 -8.07 10.75 -11.07
N SER A 156 -8.11 10.73 -12.40
CA SER A 156 -7.89 11.94 -13.19
C SER A 156 -9.08 12.89 -13.06
N ALA A 157 -8.84 14.20 -13.13
CA ALA A 157 -9.90 15.17 -13.40
C ALA A 157 -10.65 14.78 -14.69
N GLY A 158 -11.97 14.96 -14.74
CA GLY A 158 -12.79 14.50 -15.88
C GLY A 158 -13.49 13.16 -15.66
N ALA A 159 -13.66 12.78 -14.39
CA ALA A 159 -14.72 11.91 -13.95
C ALA A 159 -14.47 10.39 -14.13
N ILE A 160 -13.43 9.97 -14.86
CA ILE A 160 -13.04 8.56 -14.93
C ILE A 160 -12.42 8.13 -13.60
N VAL A 161 -13.03 7.13 -12.96
CA VAL A 161 -12.61 6.60 -11.65
C VAL A 161 -11.75 5.35 -11.74
N GLY A 162 -11.69 4.71 -12.91
CA GLY A 162 -10.95 3.47 -13.11
C GLY A 162 -11.18 2.85 -14.49
N MET A 163 -11.05 1.53 -14.53
CA MET A 163 -11.30 0.72 -15.73
C MET A 163 -12.13 -0.51 -15.41
N VAL A 164 -12.99 -0.91 -16.34
CA VAL A 164 -13.89 -2.08 -16.25
C VAL A 164 -13.55 -3.09 -17.34
N TYR A 165 -13.59 -4.38 -17.01
CA TYR A 165 -13.37 -5.47 -17.96
C TYR A 165 -14.71 -5.98 -18.52
N ASP A 166 -14.86 -6.06 -19.84
CA ASP A 166 -16.09 -6.57 -20.47
C ASP A 166 -16.05 -8.08 -20.78
N GLY A 167 -14.95 -8.76 -20.44
CA GLY A 167 -14.71 -10.16 -20.81
C GLY A 167 -13.77 -10.35 -22.02
N ALA A 168 -13.38 -9.28 -22.71
CA ALA A 168 -12.42 -9.29 -23.81
C ALA A 168 -11.44 -8.10 -23.73
N ASN A 169 -11.94 -6.90 -23.46
CA ASN A 169 -11.22 -5.64 -23.45
C ASN A 169 -11.42 -4.86 -22.15
N TRP A 170 -10.53 -3.90 -21.92
CA TRP A 170 -10.63 -2.93 -20.83
C TRP A 170 -11.21 -1.61 -21.34
N TYR A 171 -12.18 -1.06 -20.61
CA TYR A 171 -12.82 0.22 -20.91
C TYR A 171 -12.70 1.16 -19.72
N SER A 172 -12.73 2.48 -19.94
CA SER A 172 -12.80 3.46 -18.86
C SER A 172 -14.10 3.30 -18.05
N ALA A 173 -14.03 3.48 -16.73
CA ALA A 173 -15.18 3.39 -15.84
C ALA A 173 -15.49 4.75 -15.17
N GLY A 174 -16.77 5.13 -15.16
CA GLY A 174 -17.38 6.14 -14.28
C GLY A 174 -17.27 7.62 -14.66
N THR A 175 -17.98 8.44 -13.85
CA THR A 175 -18.02 9.91 -13.84
C THR A 175 -17.97 10.42 -12.37
N VAL A 176 -16.86 10.99 -11.86
CA VAL A 176 -16.84 11.89 -10.69
C VAL A 176 -17.64 13.16 -11.02
N GLY A 177 -18.91 13.18 -10.64
CA GLY A 177 -19.70 14.41 -10.60
C GLY A 177 -19.20 15.28 -9.43
N SER A 178 -18.43 16.33 -9.73
CA SER A 178 -18.08 17.36 -8.76
C SER A 178 -19.26 18.32 -8.56
N THR A 179 -20.34 17.86 -7.93
CA THR A 179 -21.27 18.80 -7.31
C THR A 179 -20.76 19.02 -5.90
N ILE A 180 -20.27 20.24 -5.63
CA ILE A 180 -20.02 20.68 -4.26
C ILE A 180 -21.35 20.50 -3.51
N ILE A 181 -21.37 19.62 -2.51
CA ILE A 181 -22.49 19.58 -1.57
C ILE A 181 -22.33 20.79 -0.67
N THR A 182 -22.96 21.90 -1.04
CA THR A 182 -23.20 23.00 -0.11
C THR A 182 -24.51 22.71 0.62
N SER A 183 -24.38 22.16 1.82
CA SER A 183 -25.35 22.39 2.90
C SER A 183 -24.58 22.59 4.18
#